data_AF-A0A7L4RL79-F1
#
_entry.id   AF-A0A7L4RL79-F1
#
_cell.length_a   1.000
_cell.length_b   1.000
_cell.length_c   1.000
_cell.angle_alpha   90.00
_cell.angle_beta   90.00
_cell.angle_gamma   90.00
#
_symmetry.space_group_name_H-M   'P 1'
#
loop_
_entity.id
_entity.type
_entity.pdbx_description
1 polymer ?
#
loop_
_entity_poly.entity_id
_entity_poly.type
_entity_poly.pdbx_seq_one_letter_code
_entity_poly.pdbx_strand_id
1 'polypeptide(L)' 'MAVIKKNELKEMSAKAAQAKIADLEKAILELHGEGKREKVKPLRRTIAKLKTHIGQVMASTGEKPKV' A
#
# COMPACT_ATOMS: atom_id res chain seq x y z
N MET A 1 -9.33 12.73 -1.21
CA MET A 1 -9.00 11.31 -1.53
C MET A 1 -7.49 11.26 -1.76
N ALA A 2 -6.71 10.62 -0.88
CA ALA A 2 -5.25 10.72 -0.91
C ALA A 2 -4.68 9.94 -2.12
N VAL A 3 -4.42 10.65 -3.21
CA VAL A 3 -3.73 10.10 -4.38
C VAL A 3 -2.24 10.24 -4.12
N ILE A 4 -1.59 9.16 -3.68
CA ILE A 4 -0.14 9.13 -3.54
C ILE A 4 0.46 9.41 -4.92
N LYS A 5 1.23 10.50 -5.04
CA LYS A 5 1.87 10.87 -6.32
C LYS A 5 2.93 9.82 -6.68
N LYS A 6 3.11 9.57 -7.97
CA LYS A 6 4.02 8.53 -8.48
C LYS A 6 5.47 8.74 -8.01
N ASN A 7 5.90 9.99 -7.86
CA ASN A 7 7.22 10.33 -7.30
C ASN A 7 7.32 10.02 -5.81
N GLU A 8 6.34 10.42 -5.00
CA GLU A 8 6.30 10.07 -3.56
C GLU A 8 6.29 8.56 -3.34
N LEU A 9 5.64 7.82 -4.25
CA LEU A 9 5.66 6.36 -4.26
C LEU A 9 7.08 5.87 -4.57
N LYS A 10 7.74 6.40 -5.60
CA LYS A 10 9.08 5.98 -6.03
C LYS A 10 10.18 6.23 -4.99
N GLU A 11 10.08 7.32 -4.23
CA GLU A 11 11.01 7.67 -3.14
C GLU A 11 10.69 6.92 -1.84
N MET A 12 9.56 6.21 -1.78
CA MET A 12 9.15 5.44 -0.60
C MET A 12 9.87 4.10 -0.55
N SER A 13 10.65 3.86 0.51
CA SER A 13 11.23 2.56 0.81
C SER A 13 10.17 1.50 1.04
N ALA A 14 10.48 0.24 0.73
CA ALA A 14 9.57 -0.90 0.90
C ALA A 14 8.98 -0.99 2.32
N LYS A 15 9.80 -0.71 3.35
CA LYS A 15 9.39 -0.68 4.76
C LYS A 15 8.37 0.42 5.06
N ALA A 16 8.54 1.60 4.49
CA ALA A 16 7.60 2.71 4.66
C ALA A 16 6.28 2.46 3.91
N ALA A 17 6.34 1.84 2.72
CA ALA A 17 5.17 1.40 2.00
C ALA A 17 4.40 0.30 2.76
N GLN A 18 5.09 -0.66 3.39
CA GLN A 18 4.47 -1.67 4.27
C GLN A 18 3.78 -1.04 5.48
N ALA A 19 4.42 -0.07 6.15
CA ALA A 19 3.80 0.63 7.28
C ALA A 19 2.51 1.35 6.87
N LYS A 20 2.51 2.01 5.70
CA LYS A 20 1.31 2.63 5.13
C LYS A 20 0.22 1.61 4.75
N ILE A 21 0.60 0.43 4.27
CA ILE A 21 -0.38 -0.64 4.00
C ILE A 21 -1.06 -1.05 5.30
N ALA A 22 -0.31 -1.27 6.38
CA ALA A 22 -0.88 -1.66 7.68
C ALA A 22 -1.86 -0.61 8.23
N ASP A 23 -1.52 0.68 8.10
CA ASP A 23 -2.39 1.80 8.47
C ASP A 23 -3.69 1.80 7.64
N LEU A 24 -3.58 1.64 6.32
CA LEU A 24 -4.73 1.56 5.41
C LEU A 24 -5.59 0.31 5.67
N GLU A 25 -4.99 -0.83 6.02
CA GLU A 25 -5.70 -2.06 6.37
C GLU A 25 -6.49 -1.89 7.67
N LYS A 26 -5.92 -1.21 8.67
CA LYS A 26 -6.62 -0.88 9.91
C LYS A 26 -7.82 0.05 9.64
N ALA A 27 -7.61 1.10 8.84
CA ALA A 27 -8.69 2.02 8.45
C ALA A 27 -9.80 1.30 7.66
N ILE A 28 -9.46 0.32 6.81
CA ILE A 28 -10.45 -0.52 6.13
C ILE A 28 -11.27 -1.31 7.14
N LEU A 29 -10.65 -1.89 8.16
CA LEU A 29 -11.32 -2.71 9.15
C LEU A 29 -12.35 -1.89 9.95
N GLU A 30 -11.97 -0.68 10.33
CA GLU A 30 -12.87 0.28 10.99
C GLU A 30 -14.04 0.69 10.07
N LEU A 31 -13.75 1.07 8.82
CA LEU A 31 -14.78 1.44 7.85
C LEU A 31 -15.69 0.27 7.45
N HIS A 32 -15.18 -0.95 7.51
CA HIS A 32 -15.97 -2.16 7.27
C HIS A 32 -16.92 -2.44 8.44
N GLY A 33 -16.48 -2.20 9.68
CA GLY A 33 -17.34 -2.25 10.87
C GLY A 33 -18.44 -1.19 10.87
N GLU A 34 -18.17 0.01 10.32
CA GLU A 34 -19.17 1.07 10.14
C GLU A 34 -20.12 0.85 8.94
N GLY A 35 -19.96 -0.21 8.15
CA GLY A 35 -20.77 -0.45 6.94
C GLY A 35 -20.45 0.45 5.75
N LYS A 36 -19.41 1.30 5.83
CA LYS A 36 -18.98 2.25 4.78
C LYS A 36 -18.12 1.57 3.70
N ARG A 37 -18.63 0.48 3.11
CA ARG A 37 -17.93 -0.33 2.08
C ARG A 37 -17.50 0.47 0.85
N GLU A 38 -18.21 1.55 0.56
CA GLU A 38 -17.90 2.45 -0.55
C GLU A 38 -16.54 3.15 -0.39
N LYS A 39 -16.15 3.44 0.86
CA LYS A 39 -14.85 4.02 1.20
C LYS A 39 -13.74 2.98 1.28
N VAL A 40 -14.07 1.69 1.38
CA VAL A 40 -13.10 0.58 1.40
C VAL A 40 -12.52 0.28 0.02
N LYS A 41 -13.35 0.31 -1.03
CA LYS A 41 -12.92 0.07 -2.43
C LYS A 41 -11.69 0.89 -2.84
N PRO A 42 -11.65 2.22 -2.63
CA PRO A 42 -10.49 3.02 -3.00
C PRO A 42 -9.27 2.77 -2.12
N LEU A 43 -9.43 2.48 -0.83
CA LEU A 43 -8.33 2.12 0.06
C LEU A 43 -7.66 0.81 -0.38
N ARG A 44 -8.45 -0.20 -0.74
CA ARG A 44 -7.94 -1.46 -1.32
C ARG A 44 -7.15 -1.22 -2.61
N ARG A 45 -7.60 -0.31 -3.48
CA ARG A 45 -6.84 0.07 -4.69
C ARG A 45 -5.50 0.72 -4.34
N THR A 46 -5.44 1.55 -3.31
CA THR A 46 -4.19 2.17 -2.85
C THR A 46 -3.23 1.12 -2.27
N ILE A 47 -3.73 0.17 -1.47
CA ILE A 47 -2.93 -0.94 -0.95
C ILE A 47 -2.35 -1.77 -2.10
N ALA A 48 -3.16 -2.09 -3.12
CA ALA A 48 -2.68 -2.83 -4.29
C ALA A 48 -1.52 -2.10 -5.00
N LYS A 49 -1.64 -0.79 -5.20
CA LYS A 49 -0.55 0.03 -5.77
C LYS A 49 0.71 0.02 -4.92
N LEU A 50 0.58 0.12 -3.58
CA LEU A 50 1.71 0.05 -2.66
C LEU A 50 2.37 -1.33 -2.68
N LYS A 51 1.60 -2.43 -2.73
CA LYS A 51 2.13 -3.79 -2.86
C LYS A 51 2.89 -3.99 -4.18
N THR A 52 2.35 -3.50 -5.30
CA THR A 52 3.05 -3.53 -6.59
C THR A 52 4.36 -2.75 -6.51
N HIS A 53 4.36 -1.57 -5.89
CA HIS A 53 5.57 -0.77 -5.72
C HIS A 53 6.61 -1.48 -4.85
N ILE A 54 6.22 -2.09 -3.74
CA ILE A 54 7.12 -2.90 -2.91
C ILE A 54 7.76 -4.02 -3.75
N GLY A 55 6.96 -4.72 -4.55
CA GLY A 55 7.46 -5.75 -5.46
C GLY A 55 8.45 -5.19 -6.49
N GLN A 56 8.20 -4.01 -7.04
CA GLN A 56 9.10 -3.34 -7.98
C GLN A 56 10.40 -2.86 -7.31
N VAL A 57 10.32 -2.32 -6.10
CA VAL A 57 11.49 -1.91 -5.31
C VAL A 57 12.32 -3.13 -4.96
N MET A 58 11.73 -4.18 -4.40
CA MET A 58 12.44 -5.43 -4.08
C MET A 58 13.07 -6.06 -5.33
N ALA A 59 12.37 -6.07 -6.47
CA ALA A 59 12.91 -6.58 -7.73
C ALA A 59 14.07 -5.71 -8.27
N SER A 60 14.05 -4.39 -8.04
CA SER A 60 15.08 -3.45 -8.49
C SER A 60 16.30 -3.43 -7.57
N THR A 61 16.14 -3.72 -6.27
CA THR A 61 17.27 -3.78 -5.31
C THR A 61 18.08 -5.08 -5.40
N GLY A 62 17.66 -6.06 -6.21
CA GLY A 62 18.44 -7.29 -6.43
C GLY A 62 18.50 -8.25 -5.23
N GLU A 63 17.81 -7.95 -4.13
CA GLU A 63 17.51 -8.91 -3.07
C GLU A 63 16.44 -9.87 -3.58
N LYS A 64 16.86 -10.83 -4.41
CA LYS A 64 16.11 -12.08 -4.56
C LYS A 64 15.86 -12.60 -3.14
N PRO A 65 14.60 -12.88 -2.73
CA PRO A 65 14.41 -13.72 -1.56
C PRO A 65 15.12 -15.03 -1.88
N LYS A 66 16.19 -15.31 -1.14
CA LYS A 66 16.85 -16.61 -1.17
C LYS A 66 15.81 -17.58 -0.59
N VAL A 67 15.14 -18.29 -1.49
CA VAL A 67 14.34 -19.48 -1.18
C VAL A 67 15.20 -20.51 -0.47
#